data_AF-A0A4S1CL43-F1
#
_entry.id   AF-A0A4S1CL43-F1
#
_cell.length_a   1.000
_cell.length_b   1.000
_cell.length_c   1.000
_cell.angle_alpha   90.00
_cell.angle_beta   90.00
_cell.angle_gamma   90.00
#
_symmetry.space_group_name_H-M   'P 1'
#
loop_
_entity.id
_entity.type
_entity.pdbx_description
1 polymer ?
#
loop_
_entity_poly.entity_id
_entity_poly.type
_entity_poly.pdbx_seq_one_letter_code
_entity_poly.pdbx_strand_id
1 'polypeptide(L)'
;MKRLHKENPRFVFIQSSLDGIPCDEIATQARMLVDNATLQLILLGDDDAPPGFPPPGFAASLNLALPTAQLTSDVLQLLSEDIAQTTAAPSALILDDLPDFEIPSFDSIVEPHPAPQWPSEPPEPLVFDAEALQAPPAEKAPEITGSDEIVFFVAAQPPQQEPTEEPAEPAVQAAVQAAAPQRKEKGHGTQPKSLYPSPNQIYRKPPELCGVPEEGDEPAVAEGPEPPRLTRPLYVGIALLFAGLLFWRLFAHQPEPQSSQKPATVPAAPPGKTVAQPVQTPAASGEQQALPLFIPRVPADAAYAAAHPGWERYENEKVEFRVFREGGRIIAIQALPTGDAGIGERQVPAWFREAVGAEMPAKGKIKEADGVKVETRRVPGGAEIAIYRSPQSRILGVVLQLAAPRPK
;
A
#
# COMPACT_ATOMS: atom_id res chain seq x y z
N MET A 1 -24.84 13.01 17.00
CA MET A 1 -25.02 11.62 16.53
C MET A 1 -26.45 11.08 16.56
N LYS A 2 -27.30 11.32 17.59
CA LYS A 2 -28.69 10.80 17.65
C LYS A 2 -29.62 11.13 16.45
N ARG A 3 -29.30 12.14 15.64
CA ARG A 3 -30.11 12.50 14.45
C ARG A 3 -29.83 11.62 13.22
N LEU A 4 -28.65 11.00 13.10
CA LEU A 4 -28.29 10.21 11.91
C LEU A 4 -29.21 9.00 11.69
N HIS A 5 -29.67 8.36 12.77
CA HIS A 5 -30.58 7.21 12.69
C HIS A 5 -31.95 7.53 12.08
N LYS A 6 -32.41 8.79 12.15
CA LYS A 6 -33.78 9.13 11.75
C LYS A 6 -33.88 9.40 10.25
N GLU A 7 -32.81 9.88 9.64
CA GLU A 7 -32.83 10.41 8.27
C GLU A 7 -32.24 9.45 7.24
N ASN A 8 -31.58 8.35 7.68
CA ASN A 8 -30.93 7.36 6.82
C ASN A 8 -30.15 8.01 5.66
N PRO A 9 -29.18 8.89 5.96
CA PRO A 9 -28.44 9.57 4.91
C PRO A 9 -27.68 8.56 4.06
N ARG A 10 -27.69 8.75 2.73
CA ARG A 10 -26.86 7.96 1.81
C ARG A 10 -25.41 8.42 1.79
N PHE A 11 -25.19 9.72 1.97
CA PHE A 11 -23.86 10.34 1.97
C PHE A 11 -23.61 11.04 3.30
N VAL A 12 -22.42 10.83 3.86
CA VAL A 12 -21.94 11.58 5.02
C VAL A 12 -20.57 12.13 4.70
N PHE A 13 -20.45 13.45 4.78
CA PHE A 13 -19.20 14.17 4.58
C PHE A 13 -18.50 14.35 5.93
N ILE A 14 -17.25 13.90 6.03
CA ILE A 14 -16.46 13.92 7.28
C ILE A 14 -15.19 14.71 7.01
N GLN A 15 -14.92 15.73 7.82
CA GLN A 15 -13.66 16.48 7.76
C GLN A 15 -12.48 15.62 8.26
N SER A 16 -11.29 15.82 7.71
CA SER A 16 -10.08 15.04 8.03
C SER A 16 -9.77 14.93 9.53
N SER A 17 -10.08 15.97 10.30
CA SER A 17 -10.11 15.95 11.76
C SER A 17 -11.24 16.84 12.28
N LEU A 18 -11.91 16.40 13.34
CA LEU A 18 -12.90 17.20 14.08
C LEU A 18 -12.54 17.16 15.56
N ASP A 19 -12.22 18.32 16.15
CA ASP A 19 -11.82 18.46 17.55
C ASP A 19 -10.68 17.51 17.99
N GLY A 20 -9.73 17.25 17.09
CA GLY A 20 -8.59 16.36 17.34
C GLY A 20 -8.93 14.87 17.26
N ILE A 21 -10.17 14.50 16.97
CA ILE A 21 -10.58 13.12 16.68
C ILE A 21 -10.23 12.83 15.20
N PRO A 22 -9.52 11.73 14.92
CA PRO A 22 -9.16 11.40 13.56
C PRO A 22 -10.37 10.85 12.79
N CYS A 23 -10.43 11.13 11.48
CA CYS A 23 -11.61 10.84 10.66
C CYS A 23 -11.96 9.35 10.55
N ASP A 24 -11.00 8.44 10.72
CA ASP A 24 -11.18 6.98 10.73
C ASP A 24 -11.99 6.50 11.94
N GLU A 25 -11.81 7.12 13.10
CA GLU A 25 -12.63 6.86 14.28
C GLU A 25 -14.07 7.35 14.07
N ILE A 26 -14.23 8.55 13.50
CA ILE A 26 -15.55 9.11 13.18
C ILE A 26 -16.27 8.24 12.14
N ALA A 27 -15.56 7.79 11.11
CA ALA A 27 -16.09 6.88 10.09
C ALA A 27 -16.54 5.54 10.69
N THR A 28 -15.76 4.99 11.61
CA THR A 28 -16.10 3.75 12.31
C THR A 28 -17.35 3.93 13.15
N GLN A 29 -17.45 5.02 13.92
CA GLN A 29 -18.65 5.34 14.71
C GLN A 29 -19.89 5.61 13.84
N ALA A 30 -19.74 6.33 12.73
CA ALA A 30 -20.83 6.61 11.80
C ALA A 30 -21.43 5.33 11.21
N ARG A 31 -20.57 4.37 10.84
CA ARG A 31 -20.99 3.05 10.32
C ARG A 31 -21.63 2.16 11.39
N MET A 32 -21.17 2.21 12.63
CA MET A 32 -21.80 1.46 13.72
C MET A 32 -23.21 1.97 14.03
N LEU A 33 -23.45 3.26 13.85
CA LEU A 33 -24.76 3.87 14.09
C LEU A 33 -25.71 3.66 12.92
N VAL A 34 -25.23 3.87 11.69
CA VAL A 34 -26.06 3.70 10.51
C VAL A 34 -25.88 2.26 10.05
N ASP A 35 -26.82 1.40 10.43
CA ASP A 35 -26.86 -0.04 10.08
C ASP A 35 -27.19 -0.24 8.59
N ASN A 36 -26.46 0.44 7.72
CA ASN A 36 -26.74 0.58 6.31
C ASN A 36 -25.47 0.33 5.51
N ALA A 37 -25.44 -0.82 4.83
CA ALA A 37 -24.39 -1.18 3.88
C ALA A 37 -24.25 -0.18 2.71
N THR A 38 -25.23 0.70 2.51
CA THR A 38 -25.23 1.72 1.45
C THR A 38 -24.70 3.08 1.89
N LEU A 39 -24.30 3.26 3.16
CA LEU A 39 -23.74 4.53 3.62
C LEU A 39 -22.38 4.80 2.94
N GLN A 40 -22.33 5.85 2.13
CA GLN A 40 -21.10 6.35 1.53
C GLN A 40 -20.48 7.45 2.39
N LEU A 41 -19.28 7.21 2.90
CA LEU A 41 -18.50 8.20 3.63
C LEU A 41 -17.57 8.93 2.67
N ILE A 42 -17.66 10.26 2.64
CA ILE A 42 -16.80 11.12 1.80
C ILE A 42 -15.91 11.94 2.71
N LEU A 43 -14.59 11.85 2.50
CA LEU A 43 -13.61 12.62 3.25
C LEU A 43 -13.53 14.04 2.69
N LEU A 44 -13.67 15.06 3.54
CA LEU A 44 -13.37 16.45 3.23
C LEU A 44 -12.00 16.78 3.83
N GLY A 45 -11.04 17.18 3.01
CA GLY A 45 -9.71 17.56 3.50
C GLY A 45 -9.07 18.64 2.65
N ASP A 46 -8.16 19.40 3.26
CA ASP A 46 -7.29 20.36 2.56
C ASP A 46 -5.98 19.70 2.08
N ASP A 47 -5.79 18.42 2.40
CA ASP A 47 -4.48 17.76 2.36
C ASP A 47 -4.06 17.31 0.95
N ASP A 48 -2.73 17.26 0.74
CA ASP A 48 -2.01 16.72 -0.43
C ASP A 48 -2.18 15.19 -0.60
N ALA A 49 -3.27 14.61 -0.08
CA ALA A 49 -3.60 13.22 -0.28
C ALA A 49 -3.60 12.95 -1.79
N PRO A 50 -2.76 12.03 -2.28
CA PRO A 50 -2.57 11.85 -3.71
C PRO A 50 -3.92 11.60 -4.37
N PRO A 51 -4.27 12.35 -5.43
CA PRO A 51 -5.59 12.29 -6.02
C PRO A 51 -5.92 10.84 -6.43
N GLY A 52 -7.06 10.35 -5.97
CA GLY A 52 -7.62 9.05 -6.38
C GLY A 52 -7.49 7.89 -5.40
N PHE A 53 -6.97 8.08 -4.18
CA PHE A 53 -6.97 7.03 -3.15
C PHE A 53 -7.57 7.51 -1.83
N PRO A 54 -8.90 7.42 -1.65
CA PRO A 54 -9.51 7.69 -0.36
C PRO A 54 -8.99 6.68 0.69
N PRO A 55 -8.86 7.09 1.97
CA PRO A 55 -8.46 6.18 3.02
C PRO A 55 -9.42 4.99 3.15
N PRO A 56 -8.97 3.85 3.73
CA PRO A 56 -9.82 2.70 3.94
C PRO A 56 -11.10 3.07 4.70
N GLY A 57 -12.26 2.77 4.12
CA GLY A 57 -13.56 3.12 4.72
C GLY A 57 -14.23 4.36 4.13
N PHE A 58 -13.56 5.10 3.25
CA PHE A 58 -14.16 6.19 2.50
C PHE A 58 -14.44 5.76 1.06
N ALA A 59 -15.57 6.21 0.52
CA ALA A 59 -15.93 6.01 -0.88
C ALA A 59 -15.15 6.96 -1.79
N ALA A 60 -14.93 8.20 -1.33
CA ALA A 60 -14.23 9.24 -2.05
C ALA A 60 -13.60 10.28 -1.11
N SER A 61 -12.73 11.13 -1.67
CA SER A 61 -12.13 12.28 -1.00
C SER A 61 -12.35 13.55 -1.83
N LEU A 62 -12.80 14.63 -1.20
CA LEU A 62 -12.96 15.95 -1.81
C LEU A 62 -11.91 16.90 -1.22
N ASN A 63 -11.18 17.58 -2.11
CA ASN A 63 -10.20 18.59 -1.73
C ASN A 63 -10.88 19.97 -1.66
N LEU A 64 -10.95 20.54 -0.46
CA LEU A 64 -11.60 21.83 -0.21
C LEU A 64 -10.78 23.03 -0.71
N ALA A 65 -9.49 22.85 -0.99
CA ALA A 65 -8.63 23.88 -1.58
C ALA A 65 -8.88 24.10 -3.08
N LEU A 66 -9.69 23.23 -3.73
CA LEU A 66 -10.04 23.38 -5.14
C LEU A 66 -11.02 24.55 -5.35
N PRO A 67 -10.97 25.23 -6.52
CA PRO A 67 -11.97 26.23 -6.88
C PRO A 67 -13.39 25.67 -6.82
N THR A 68 -14.36 26.49 -6.41
CA THR A 68 -15.77 26.08 -6.22
C THR A 68 -16.37 25.38 -7.44
N ALA A 69 -16.00 25.79 -8.65
CA ALA A 69 -16.46 25.15 -9.90
C ALA A 69 -16.01 23.69 -9.98
N GLN A 70 -14.78 23.39 -9.55
CA GLN A 70 -14.22 22.05 -9.60
C GLN A 70 -14.76 21.17 -8.48
N LEU A 71 -14.89 21.72 -7.27
CA LEU A 71 -15.55 21.03 -6.15
C LEU A 71 -17.00 20.66 -6.49
N THR A 72 -17.72 21.54 -7.20
CA THR A 72 -19.08 21.24 -7.69
C THR A 72 -19.08 20.09 -8.71
N SER A 73 -18.11 20.08 -9.63
CA SER A 73 -17.96 19.00 -10.60
C SER A 73 -17.69 17.66 -9.93
N ASP A 74 -16.79 17.62 -8.95
CA ASP A 74 -16.43 16.39 -8.23
C ASP A 74 -17.62 15.85 -7.44
N VAL A 75 -18.39 16.73 -6.79
CA VAL A 75 -19.62 16.34 -6.08
C VAL A 75 -20.68 15.79 -7.04
N LEU A 76 -20.89 16.45 -8.20
CA LEU A 76 -21.84 15.96 -9.21
C LEU A 76 -21.41 14.60 -9.77
N GLN A 77 -20.10 14.38 -9.97
CA GLN A 77 -19.58 13.10 -10.41
C GLN A 77 -19.88 12.00 -9.38
N LEU A 78 -19.61 12.24 -8.09
CA LEU A 78 -19.91 11.28 -7.03
C LEU A 78 -21.40 10.91 -6.96
N LEU A 79 -22.28 11.91 -7.11
CA LEU A 79 -23.72 11.67 -7.18
C LEU A 79 -24.11 10.85 -8.42
N SER A 80 -23.47 11.11 -9.57
CA SER A 80 -23.76 10.37 -10.81
C SER A 80 -23.34 8.90 -10.74
N GLU A 81 -22.20 8.60 -10.11
CA GLU A 81 -21.70 7.23 -9.94
C GLU A 81 -22.62 6.40 -9.03
N ASP A 82 -23.15 7.01 -7.96
CA ASP A 82 -24.10 6.34 -7.06
C ASP A 82 -25.45 6.06 -7.75
N ILE A 83 -25.95 6.99 -8.57
CA ILE A 83 -27.16 6.75 -9.37
C ILE A 83 -26.93 5.59 -10.34
N ALA A 84 -25.79 5.56 -11.04
CA ALA A 84 -25.45 4.48 -11.95
C ALA A 84 -25.35 3.12 -11.25
N GLN A 85 -24.76 3.07 -10.05
CA GLN A 85 -24.65 1.85 -9.25
C GLN A 85 -26.02 1.39 -8.71
N THR A 86 -26.91 2.32 -8.35
CA THR A 86 -28.27 2.02 -7.89
C THR A 86 -29.14 1.46 -9.03
N THR A 87 -28.99 2.00 -10.24
CA THR A 87 -29.74 1.53 -11.43
C THR A 87 -29.20 0.20 -11.98
N ALA A 88 -27.95 -0.16 -11.67
CA ALA A 88 -27.34 -1.42 -12.10
C ALA A 88 -27.72 -2.65 -11.25
N ALA A 89 -28.57 -2.50 -10.23
CA ALA A 89 -29.19 -3.65 -9.58
C ALA A 89 -30.00 -4.43 -10.64
N PRO A 90 -29.81 -5.75 -10.76
CA PRO A 90 -30.24 -6.49 -11.92
C PRO A 90 -31.76 -6.52 -11.98
N SER A 91 -32.34 -5.93 -13.03
CA SER A 91 -33.68 -6.26 -13.52
C SER A 91 -33.79 -7.72 -14.02
N ALA A 92 -32.99 -8.64 -13.49
CA ALA A 92 -33.22 -10.08 -13.56
C ALA A 92 -34.32 -10.45 -12.56
N LEU A 93 -35.45 -9.76 -12.58
CA LEU A 93 -36.71 -10.41 -12.29
C LEU A 93 -36.98 -11.31 -13.48
N ILE A 94 -36.56 -12.56 -13.30
CA ILE A 94 -36.99 -13.73 -14.03
C ILE A 94 -38.51 -13.63 -14.24
N LEU A 95 -38.90 -13.28 -15.45
CA LEU A 95 -40.27 -13.32 -15.95
C LEU A 95 -40.49 -14.69 -16.61
N ASP A 96 -40.23 -15.78 -15.88
CA ASP A 96 -40.37 -17.16 -16.39
C ASP A 96 -41.41 -18.00 -15.64
N ASP A 97 -42.18 -17.43 -14.70
CA ASP A 97 -43.23 -18.21 -14.01
C ASP A 97 -44.46 -17.37 -13.63
N LEU A 98 -45.01 -16.66 -14.61
CA LEU A 98 -46.40 -16.21 -14.56
C LEU A 98 -47.26 -17.26 -15.28
N PRO A 99 -48.29 -17.84 -14.63
CA PRO A 99 -49.22 -18.73 -15.30
C PRO A 99 -49.90 -17.99 -16.44
N ASP A 100 -50.11 -18.66 -17.58
CA ASP A 100 -50.85 -18.19 -18.75
C ASP A 100 -52.13 -17.45 -18.33
N PHE A 101 -52.03 -16.12 -18.24
CA PHE A 101 -53.19 -15.26 -18.14
C PHE A 101 -53.57 -14.94 -19.58
N GLU A 102 -54.59 -15.64 -20.08
CA GLU A 102 -55.22 -15.32 -21.36
C GLU A 102 -55.62 -13.83 -21.35
N ILE A 103 -54.86 -13.02 -22.08
CA ILE A 103 -55.21 -11.62 -22.32
C ILE A 103 -56.42 -11.66 -23.26
N PRO A 104 -57.62 -11.25 -22.83
CA PRO A 104 -58.75 -11.19 -23.73
C PRO A 104 -58.43 -10.21 -24.86
N SER A 105 -58.58 -10.67 -26.10
CA SER A 105 -58.41 -9.88 -27.32
C SER A 105 -59.30 -8.65 -27.24
N PHE A 106 -58.70 -7.47 -27.06
CA PHE A 106 -59.39 -6.19 -26.99
C PHE A 106 -59.66 -5.63 -28.40
N ASP A 107 -60.37 -6.43 -29.20
CA ASP A 107 -60.99 -5.99 -30.46
C ASP A 107 -62.47 -5.65 -30.18
N SER A 108 -62.71 -4.59 -29.41
CA SER A 108 -63.96 -3.81 -29.37
C SER A 108 -64.00 -2.99 -28.10
N ILE A 109 -63.77 -1.69 -28.21
CA ILE A 109 -64.54 -0.60 -27.59
C ILE A 109 -63.86 0.69 -28.10
N VAL A 110 -64.37 1.18 -29.23
CA VAL A 110 -64.19 2.57 -29.64
C VAL A 110 -65.29 3.34 -28.90
N GLU A 111 -64.92 3.96 -27.78
CA GLU A 111 -65.72 5.04 -27.21
C GLU A 111 -64.85 6.32 -27.25
N PRO A 112 -65.26 7.35 -28.01
CA PRO A 112 -64.49 8.57 -28.13
C PRO A 112 -64.54 9.35 -26.81
N HIS A 113 -63.43 9.35 -26.08
CA HIS A 113 -63.23 10.25 -24.94
C HIS A 113 -63.22 11.71 -25.43
N PRO A 114 -64.00 12.62 -24.82
CA PRO A 114 -63.93 14.03 -25.13
C PRO A 114 -62.57 14.60 -24.70
N ALA A 115 -61.99 15.43 -25.57
CA ALA A 115 -60.70 16.06 -25.35
C ALA A 115 -60.68 16.87 -24.04
N PRO A 116 -59.57 16.83 -23.28
CA PRO A 116 -59.40 17.67 -22.09
C PRO A 116 -59.43 19.15 -22.50
N GLN A 117 -60.42 19.87 -21.98
CA GLN A 117 -60.52 21.32 -22.12
C GLN A 117 -59.48 21.95 -21.20
N TRP A 118 -58.36 22.40 -21.79
CA TRP A 118 -57.41 23.26 -21.09
C TRP A 118 -58.03 24.65 -20.92
N PRO A 119 -58.01 25.26 -19.72
CA PRO A 119 -58.45 26.63 -19.55
C PRO A 119 -57.52 27.57 -20.33
N SER A 120 -58.07 28.23 -21.36
CA SER A 120 -57.37 29.17 -22.24
C SER A 120 -57.11 30.55 -21.62
N GLU A 121 -57.11 30.65 -20.29
CA GLU A 121 -56.96 31.95 -19.62
C GLU A 121 -55.48 32.18 -19.28
N PRO A 122 -54.83 33.20 -19.90
CA PRO A 122 -53.44 33.51 -19.61
C PRO A 122 -53.33 33.98 -18.15
N PRO A 123 -52.36 33.46 -17.36
CA PRO A 123 -52.20 33.88 -15.98
C PRO A 123 -51.89 35.38 -15.92
N GLU A 124 -52.65 36.10 -15.08
CA GLU A 124 -52.43 37.52 -14.82
C GLU A 124 -51.00 37.76 -14.33
N PRO A 125 -50.37 38.89 -14.73
CA PRO A 125 -49.02 39.21 -14.31
C PRO A 125 -48.97 39.40 -12.79
N LEU A 126 -48.21 38.54 -12.12
CA LEU A 126 -47.83 38.67 -10.71
C LEU A 126 -47.12 40.02 -10.51
N VAL A 127 -47.86 40.98 -9.94
CA VAL A 127 -47.32 42.24 -9.42
C VAL A 127 -46.60 41.89 -8.12
N PHE A 128 -45.27 41.86 -8.16
CA PHE A 128 -44.45 41.77 -6.96
C PHE A 128 -44.41 43.15 -6.30
N ASP A 129 -45.09 43.29 -5.16
CA ASP A 129 -44.99 44.48 -4.31
C ASP A 129 -43.55 44.62 -3.80
N ALA A 130 -42.87 45.67 -4.24
CA ALA A 130 -41.47 45.98 -3.95
C ALA A 130 -41.25 46.64 -2.58
N GLU A 131 -42.13 46.43 -1.60
CA GLU A 131 -42.16 47.20 -0.35
C GLU A 131 -41.83 46.38 0.90
N ALA A 132 -40.83 45.48 0.82
CA ALA A 132 -40.35 44.73 1.98
C ALA A 132 -38.82 44.56 2.07
N LEU A 133 -38.04 45.41 1.39
CA LEU A 133 -36.59 45.54 1.65
C LEU A 133 -36.34 46.64 2.69
N GLN A 134 -36.74 46.39 3.95
CA GLN A 134 -36.16 47.12 5.08
C GLN A 134 -34.78 46.54 5.38
N ALA A 135 -33.75 47.36 5.20
CA ALA A 135 -32.38 47.04 5.56
C ALA A 135 -32.26 46.75 7.07
N PRO A 136 -31.58 45.68 7.49
CA PRO A 136 -31.21 45.51 8.89
C PRO A 136 -30.22 46.61 9.31
N PRO A 137 -30.30 47.10 10.56
CA PRO A 137 -29.46 48.19 11.05
C PRO A 137 -28.01 47.74 11.18
N ALA A 138 -27.10 48.63 10.80
CA ALA A 138 -25.65 48.46 10.91
C ALA A 138 -25.22 48.15 12.34
N GLU A 139 -24.79 46.91 12.57
CA GLU A 139 -24.14 46.50 13.80
C GLU A 139 -22.64 46.82 13.70
N LYS A 140 -22.16 47.62 14.67
CA LYS A 140 -20.79 48.13 14.76
C LYS A 140 -19.77 46.99 14.82
N ALA A 141 -18.78 47.04 13.94
CA ALA A 141 -17.56 46.26 14.05
C ALA A 141 -16.77 46.64 15.33
N PRO A 142 -16.26 45.68 16.11
CA PRO A 142 -15.28 45.97 17.15
C PRO A 142 -13.93 46.31 16.52
N GLU A 143 -13.45 47.48 16.89
CA GLU A 143 -12.11 48.00 16.65
C GLU A 143 -11.10 47.15 17.44
N ILE A 144 -10.41 46.24 16.75
CA ILE A 144 -9.28 45.49 17.32
C ILE A 144 -8.02 46.25 16.96
N THR A 145 -7.60 47.10 17.89
CA THR A 145 -6.25 47.67 17.96
C THR A 145 -5.29 46.55 18.36
N GLY A 146 -4.39 46.16 17.46
CA GLY A 146 -3.41 45.12 17.72
C GLY A 146 -2.32 45.15 16.68
N SER A 147 -1.36 46.04 16.88
CA SER A 147 -0.09 46.11 16.18
C SER A 147 0.64 44.77 16.29
N ASP A 148 0.93 44.14 15.16
CA ASP A 148 2.14 43.32 15.05
C ASP A 148 2.76 43.47 13.66
N GLU A 149 4.06 43.63 13.70
CA GLU A 149 4.97 44.10 12.68
C GLU A 149 5.22 42.98 11.66
N ILE A 150 4.58 43.04 10.49
CA ILE A 150 4.88 42.14 9.38
C ILE A 150 6.11 42.66 8.65
N VAL A 151 7.27 42.09 8.99
CA VAL A 151 8.53 42.28 8.27
C VAL A 151 8.47 41.53 6.94
N PHE A 152 8.33 42.27 5.84
CA PHE A 152 8.48 41.74 4.49
C PHE A 152 9.96 41.44 4.20
N PHE A 153 10.34 40.16 4.18
CA PHE A 153 11.60 39.74 3.57
C PHE A 153 11.43 39.65 2.06
N VAL A 154 11.91 40.68 1.36
CA VAL A 154 12.13 40.67 -0.09
C VAL A 154 13.28 39.72 -0.37
N ALA A 155 12.97 38.54 -0.90
CA ALA A 155 13.98 37.59 -1.38
C ALA A 155 14.68 38.18 -2.62
N ALA A 156 15.96 38.51 -2.47
CA ALA A 156 16.82 38.93 -3.55
C ALA A 156 17.04 37.78 -4.55
N GLN A 157 16.88 38.08 -5.83
CA GLN A 157 17.21 37.16 -6.94
C GLN A 157 18.72 36.82 -6.92
N PRO A 158 19.11 35.55 -7.05
CA PRO A 158 20.50 35.19 -7.29
C PRO A 158 20.92 35.61 -8.71
N PRO A 159 22.14 36.15 -8.91
CA PRO A 159 22.59 36.60 -10.21
C PRO A 159 22.79 35.44 -11.19
N GLN A 160 22.29 35.65 -12.41
CA GLN A 160 22.62 34.86 -13.60
C GLN A 160 24.14 34.86 -13.82
N GLN A 161 24.74 33.67 -13.95
CA GLN A 161 26.04 33.50 -14.57
C GLN A 161 25.84 33.03 -16.01
N GLU A 162 26.33 33.84 -16.93
CA GLU A 162 26.46 33.56 -18.35
C GLU A 162 27.58 32.54 -18.65
N PRO A 163 27.55 31.91 -19.85
CA PRO A 163 28.35 30.74 -20.18
C PRO A 163 29.76 31.13 -20.66
N THR A 164 30.78 30.36 -20.25
CA THR A 164 32.15 30.49 -20.77
C THR A 164 32.61 29.16 -21.37
N GLU A 165 32.63 29.14 -22.70
CA GLU A 165 33.63 28.58 -23.62
C GLU A 165 34.46 27.32 -23.25
N GLU A 166 34.25 26.28 -24.07
CA GLU A 166 35.23 25.34 -24.65
C GLU A 166 36.46 26.06 -25.27
N PRO A 167 37.50 25.38 -25.82
CA PRO A 167 37.98 24.00 -25.66
C PRO A 167 39.52 23.93 -25.44
N ALA A 168 40.04 22.82 -24.90
CA ALA A 168 41.43 22.41 -25.14
C ALA A 168 41.65 20.89 -24.94
N GLU A 169 41.75 20.18 -26.06
CA GLU A 169 42.62 19.01 -26.27
C GLU A 169 44.09 19.38 -25.92
N PRO A 170 44.98 18.44 -25.49
CA PRO A 170 45.40 17.33 -26.36
C PRO A 170 45.93 16.03 -25.68
N ALA A 171 46.26 15.09 -26.57
CA ALA A 171 47.39 14.16 -26.52
C ALA A 171 47.21 12.76 -25.88
N VAL A 172 46.83 11.83 -26.75
CA VAL A 172 47.55 10.59 -27.08
C VAL A 172 48.76 10.23 -26.18
N GLN A 173 48.64 9.18 -25.38
CA GLN A 173 49.77 8.28 -25.10
C GLN A 173 49.33 6.82 -25.23
N ALA A 174 49.86 6.21 -26.30
CA ALA A 174 49.95 4.78 -26.46
C ALA A 174 51.08 4.24 -25.57
N ALA A 175 50.79 3.26 -24.73
CA ALA A 175 51.81 2.41 -24.14
C ALA A 175 51.26 1.00 -23.92
N VAL A 176 51.74 0.13 -24.79
CA VAL A 176 51.76 -1.33 -24.75
C VAL A 176 51.98 -1.87 -23.32
N GLN A 177 51.06 -2.71 -22.83
CA GLN A 177 51.40 -3.74 -21.84
C GLN A 177 50.82 -5.10 -22.22
N ALA A 178 51.74 -5.93 -22.69
CA ALA A 178 51.94 -7.35 -22.47
C ALA A 178 50.73 -8.23 -22.08
N ALA A 179 50.53 -9.22 -22.94
CA ALA A 179 49.69 -10.40 -22.75
C ALA A 179 50.00 -11.16 -21.45
N ALA A 180 48.94 -11.46 -20.71
CA ALA A 180 48.88 -12.52 -19.71
C ALA A 180 47.62 -13.39 -19.98
N PRO A 181 47.67 -14.70 -19.71
CA PRO A 181 46.76 -15.67 -20.30
C PRO A 181 45.36 -15.56 -19.70
N GLN A 182 44.35 -15.43 -20.58
CA GLN A 182 42.95 -15.62 -20.21
C GLN A 182 42.73 -17.05 -19.72
N ARG A 183 42.78 -17.23 -18.40
CA ARG A 183 42.23 -18.40 -17.73
C ARG A 183 40.71 -18.32 -17.90
N LYS A 184 40.16 -19.17 -18.77
CA LYS A 184 38.73 -19.47 -18.85
C LYS A 184 38.25 -20.00 -17.50
N GLU A 185 37.96 -19.12 -16.55
CA GLU A 185 37.08 -19.47 -15.45
C GLU A 185 35.69 -19.60 -16.02
N LYS A 186 35.29 -20.86 -16.18
CA LYS A 186 33.94 -21.30 -16.47
C LYS A 186 33.10 -21.00 -15.23
N GLY A 187 32.84 -19.72 -14.99
CA GLY A 187 31.99 -19.22 -13.92
C GLY A 187 30.61 -19.82 -14.11
N HIS A 188 30.33 -20.87 -13.35
CA HIS A 188 28.97 -21.37 -13.20
C HIS A 188 28.24 -20.33 -12.36
N GLY A 189 27.82 -19.25 -13.03
CA GLY A 189 26.88 -18.28 -12.49
C GLY A 189 25.65 -19.06 -12.06
N THR A 190 25.63 -19.43 -10.79
CA THR A 190 24.51 -20.11 -10.17
C THR A 190 23.49 -19.02 -9.97
N GLN A 191 22.69 -18.76 -11.03
CA GLN A 191 21.50 -17.94 -10.85
C GLN A 191 20.74 -18.52 -9.66
N PRO A 192 20.38 -17.69 -8.66
CA PRO A 192 19.64 -18.16 -7.50
C PRO A 192 18.39 -18.88 -7.99
N LYS A 193 18.25 -20.15 -7.59
CA LYS A 193 17.30 -21.13 -8.17
C LYS A 193 15.83 -20.78 -7.94
N SER A 194 15.54 -19.69 -7.23
CA SER A 194 14.22 -19.15 -6.93
C SER A 194 14.42 -17.83 -6.18
N LEU A 195 13.90 -16.71 -6.70
CA LEU A 195 13.77 -15.47 -5.93
C LEU A 195 12.59 -15.51 -4.94
N TYR A 196 11.78 -16.57 -5.01
CA TYR A 196 10.71 -16.82 -4.07
C TYR A 196 11.29 -17.41 -2.79
N PRO A 197 11.12 -16.73 -1.65
CA PRO A 197 11.41 -17.32 -0.36
C PRO A 197 10.47 -18.52 -0.14
N SER A 198 10.95 -19.51 0.61
CA SER A 198 10.06 -20.57 1.08
C SER A 198 8.99 -19.98 2.01
N PRO A 199 7.81 -20.61 2.14
CA PRO A 199 6.76 -20.14 3.06
C PRO A 199 7.30 -19.85 4.48
N ASN A 200 8.24 -20.66 4.96
CA ASN A 200 8.87 -20.52 6.28
C ASN A 200 9.80 -19.31 6.42
N GLN A 201 10.30 -18.73 5.32
CA GLN A 201 11.10 -17.49 5.35
C GLN A 201 10.24 -16.23 5.38
N ILE A 202 8.98 -16.33 4.94
CA ILE A 202 8.00 -15.24 4.94
C ILE A 202 7.18 -15.26 6.23
N TYR A 203 6.76 -16.46 6.63
CA TYR A 203 5.99 -16.65 7.85
C TYR A 203 6.92 -16.72 9.05
N ARG A 204 6.99 -15.62 9.82
CA ARG A 204 7.37 -15.74 11.22
C ARG A 204 6.16 -16.35 11.93
N LYS A 205 6.29 -17.61 12.35
CA LYS A 205 5.31 -18.21 13.27
C LYS A 205 5.15 -17.20 14.41
N PRO A 206 3.93 -16.70 14.69
CA PRO A 206 3.70 -15.90 15.88
C PRO A 206 4.36 -16.63 17.04
N PRO A 207 5.11 -15.94 17.92
CA PRO A 207 5.58 -16.59 19.13
C PRO A 207 4.32 -17.18 19.76
N GLU A 208 4.22 -18.51 19.76
CA GLU A 208 3.11 -19.20 20.40
C GLU A 208 3.11 -18.62 21.80
N LEU A 209 2.05 -17.86 22.13
CA LEU A 209 1.80 -17.40 23.48
C LEU A 209 2.02 -18.63 24.34
N CYS A 210 3.15 -18.65 25.06
CA CYS A 210 3.60 -19.78 25.86
C CYS A 210 2.39 -20.29 26.61
N GLY A 211 1.99 -21.52 26.29
CA GLY A 211 0.78 -22.11 26.79
C GLY A 211 0.68 -21.88 28.29
N VAL A 212 -0.40 -21.20 28.70
CA VAL A 212 -1.01 -21.55 29.97
C VAL A 212 -1.34 -23.03 29.83
N PRO A 213 -0.78 -23.92 30.65
CA PRO A 213 -1.15 -25.32 30.61
C PRO A 213 -2.66 -25.38 30.84
N GLU A 214 -3.39 -25.81 29.82
CA GLU A 214 -4.82 -26.12 29.92
C GLU A 214 -4.91 -27.40 30.76
N GLU A 215 -4.96 -27.18 32.07
CA GLU A 215 -5.15 -28.20 33.09
C GLU A 215 -6.64 -28.59 33.07
N GLY A 216 -6.91 -29.83 32.67
CA GLY A 216 -8.14 -30.54 33.00
C GLY A 216 -9.23 -30.53 31.93
N ASP A 217 -9.27 -31.58 31.11
CA ASP A 217 -10.32 -32.61 31.22
C ASP A 217 -10.14 -33.65 30.09
N GLU A 218 -9.66 -34.83 30.45
CA GLU A 218 -9.70 -36.04 29.62
C GLU A 218 -11.14 -36.57 29.54
N PRO A 219 -11.74 -36.74 28.34
CA PRO A 219 -12.77 -37.74 28.15
C PRO A 219 -12.20 -39.05 27.62
N ALA A 220 -12.72 -40.12 28.21
CA ALA A 220 -12.36 -41.52 28.03
C ALA A 220 -12.34 -42.02 26.56
N VAL A 221 -11.19 -42.56 26.20
CA VAL A 221 -10.93 -43.87 25.56
C VAL A 221 -12.09 -44.50 24.76
N ALA A 222 -11.91 -44.58 23.44
CA ALA A 222 -12.50 -45.63 22.61
C ALA A 222 -11.36 -46.46 21.99
N GLU A 223 -11.30 -47.73 22.37
CA GLU A 223 -10.30 -48.71 21.92
C GLU A 223 -10.47 -49.04 20.42
N GLY A 224 -9.40 -48.83 19.65
CA GLY A 224 -9.26 -49.25 18.25
C GLY A 224 -8.04 -50.16 18.07
N PRO A 225 -8.05 -51.07 17.08
CA PRO A 225 -7.20 -52.26 17.06
C PRO A 225 -5.71 -51.95 16.85
N GLU A 226 -4.87 -52.57 17.69
CA GLU A 226 -3.42 -52.38 17.73
C GLU A 226 -2.72 -52.72 16.39
N PRO A 227 -1.86 -51.83 15.86
CA PRO A 227 -0.97 -52.18 14.76
C PRO A 227 0.20 -53.06 15.25
N PRO A 228 0.73 -53.95 14.39
CA PRO A 228 1.73 -54.94 14.76
C PRO A 228 3.04 -54.28 15.23
N ARG A 229 3.47 -54.69 16.43
CA ARG A 229 4.71 -54.27 17.10
C ARG A 229 5.93 -54.79 16.32
N LEU A 230 6.34 -54.07 15.28
CA LEU A 230 7.60 -54.32 14.57
C LEU A 230 8.59 -53.17 14.84
N THR A 231 9.70 -53.54 15.48
CA THR A 231 11.01 -52.87 15.52
C THR A 231 11.14 -51.46 16.13
N ARG A 232 10.98 -51.39 17.46
CA ARG A 232 11.42 -50.24 18.30
C ARG A 232 12.94 -49.90 18.31
N PRO A 233 13.93 -50.76 17.98
CA PRO A 233 15.34 -50.34 18.10
C PRO A 233 15.84 -49.45 16.95
N LEU A 234 15.14 -49.39 15.80
CA LEU A 234 15.58 -48.59 14.65
C LEU A 234 15.41 -47.07 14.89
N TYR A 235 14.31 -46.67 15.52
CA TYR A 235 14.00 -45.26 15.75
C TYR A 235 14.94 -44.60 16.77
N VAL A 236 15.41 -45.35 17.77
CA VAL A 236 16.38 -44.85 18.76
C VAL A 236 17.73 -44.56 18.09
N GLY A 237 18.17 -45.42 17.16
CA GLY A 237 19.41 -45.19 16.39
C GLY A 237 19.34 -43.94 15.51
N ILE A 238 18.21 -43.72 14.84
CA ILE A 238 18.01 -42.52 14.00
C ILE A 238 17.96 -41.25 14.86
N ALA A 239 17.26 -41.29 15.99
CA ALA A 239 17.18 -40.15 16.91
C ALA A 239 18.57 -39.74 17.46
N LEU A 240 19.41 -40.72 17.82
CA LEU A 240 20.77 -40.44 18.30
C LEU A 240 21.69 -39.88 17.20
N LEU A 241 21.54 -40.33 15.95
CA LEU A 241 22.27 -39.76 14.81
C LEU A 241 21.90 -38.29 14.57
N PHE A 242 20.61 -37.95 14.64
CA PHE A 242 20.16 -36.57 14.50
C PHE A 242 20.64 -35.69 15.66
N ALA A 243 20.59 -36.19 16.89
CA ALA A 243 21.11 -35.47 18.06
C ALA A 243 22.63 -35.22 17.95
N GLY A 244 23.41 -36.20 17.50
CA GLY A 244 24.85 -36.04 17.27
C GLY A 244 25.18 -35.02 16.19
N LEU A 245 24.42 -35.01 15.08
CA LEU A 245 24.62 -34.05 14.00
C LEU A 245 24.30 -32.61 14.44
N LEU A 246 23.21 -32.43 15.21
CA LEU A 246 22.84 -31.13 15.79
C LEU A 246 23.87 -30.65 16.80
N PHE A 247 24.36 -31.54 17.65
CA PHE A 247 25.40 -31.22 18.64
C PHE A 247 26.71 -30.79 17.97
N TRP A 248 27.17 -31.51 16.93
CA TRP A 248 28.33 -31.10 16.15
C TRP A 248 28.11 -29.69 15.58
N ARG A 249 26.96 -29.45 14.93
CA ARG A 249 26.72 -28.17 14.27
C ARG A 249 26.69 -26.98 15.22
N LEU A 250 26.21 -27.17 16.46
CA LEU A 250 26.14 -26.13 17.48
C LEU A 250 27.51 -25.85 18.12
N PHE A 251 28.35 -26.87 18.32
CA PHE A 251 29.61 -26.71 19.06
C PHE A 251 30.85 -26.57 18.17
N ALA A 252 30.86 -27.06 16.93
CA ALA A 252 32.02 -26.92 16.05
C ALA A 252 32.13 -25.54 15.37
N HIS A 253 31.11 -24.69 15.50
CA HIS A 253 31.12 -23.32 15.00
C HIS A 253 31.23 -22.29 16.13
N GLN A 254 31.83 -22.65 17.27
CA GLN A 254 32.15 -21.65 18.29
C GLN A 254 33.13 -20.63 17.67
N PRO A 255 32.73 -19.36 17.47
CA PRO A 255 33.59 -18.37 16.87
C PRO A 255 34.78 -18.13 17.81
N GLU A 256 35.97 -18.18 17.22
CA GLU A 256 37.24 -17.93 17.90
C GLU A 256 37.16 -16.58 18.65
N PRO A 257 37.48 -16.54 19.96
CA PRO A 257 37.32 -15.33 20.75
C PRO A 257 38.25 -14.24 20.23
N GLN A 258 37.65 -13.19 19.64
CA GLN A 258 38.40 -12.01 19.22
C GLN A 258 39.06 -11.36 20.44
N SER A 259 40.39 -11.35 20.38
CA SER A 259 41.29 -10.70 21.33
C SER A 259 40.87 -9.25 21.58
N SER A 260 40.41 -8.96 22.80
CA SER A 260 40.24 -7.61 23.31
C SER A 260 41.60 -6.93 23.41
N GLN A 261 41.91 -6.03 22.48
CA GLN A 261 43.04 -5.13 22.62
C GLN A 261 42.74 -4.06 23.67
N LYS A 262 43.65 -4.04 24.64
CA LYS A 262 43.82 -3.13 25.78
C LYS A 262 43.80 -1.65 25.35
N PRO A 263 43.02 -0.77 26.01
CA PRO A 263 43.12 0.67 25.80
C PRO A 263 44.46 1.19 26.33
N ALA A 264 45.29 1.74 25.44
CA ALA A 264 46.44 2.53 25.81
C ALA A 264 46.00 3.95 26.16
N THR A 265 46.23 4.33 27.41
CA THR A 265 46.14 5.70 27.94
C THR A 265 47.06 6.62 27.14
N VAL A 266 46.53 7.72 26.58
CA VAL A 266 47.33 8.82 26.00
C VAL A 266 46.93 10.14 26.68
N PRO A 267 47.89 11.03 26.99
CA PRO A 267 47.70 12.19 27.87
C PRO A 267 47.07 13.39 27.15
N ALA A 268 46.58 14.31 27.97
CA ALA A 268 45.93 15.56 27.60
C ALA A 268 46.87 16.64 27.01
N ALA A 269 46.22 17.53 26.21
CA ALA A 269 46.61 18.88 25.74
C ALA A 269 47.51 18.99 24.48
N PRO A 270 47.42 20.06 23.65
CA PRO A 270 46.69 21.34 23.79
C PRO A 270 45.74 21.69 22.61
N PRO A 271 44.99 22.83 22.65
CA PRO A 271 44.00 23.18 21.63
C PRO A 271 44.63 23.90 20.44
N GLY A 272 44.08 23.66 19.25
CA GLY A 272 44.31 24.51 18.08
C GLY A 272 44.95 23.83 16.88
N LYS A 273 44.11 23.24 16.02
CA LYS A 273 44.21 23.35 14.56
C LYS A 273 42.97 22.73 13.93
N THR A 274 42.15 23.59 13.34
CA THR A 274 41.09 23.25 12.40
C THR A 274 41.69 22.44 11.26
N VAL A 275 41.67 21.12 11.39
CA VAL A 275 41.94 20.21 10.28
C VAL A 275 40.64 20.13 9.49
N ALA A 276 40.69 20.64 8.26
CA ALA A 276 39.61 20.51 7.28
C ALA A 276 39.17 19.06 7.23
N GLN A 277 37.95 18.82 7.70
CA GLN A 277 37.26 17.57 7.58
C GLN A 277 37.22 17.24 6.08
N PRO A 278 37.78 16.09 5.63
CA PRO A 278 37.71 15.73 4.23
C PRO A 278 36.24 15.60 3.88
N VAL A 279 35.75 16.56 3.10
CA VAL A 279 34.46 16.51 2.43
C VAL A 279 34.48 15.19 1.67
N GLN A 280 33.73 14.21 2.16
CA GLN A 280 33.52 12.97 1.45
C GLN A 280 32.72 13.35 0.20
N THR A 281 33.44 13.55 -0.90
CA THR A 281 32.85 13.65 -2.23
C THR A 281 31.96 12.42 -2.42
N PRO A 282 30.64 12.57 -2.58
CA PRO A 282 29.76 11.44 -2.83
C PRO A 282 30.29 10.74 -4.07
N ALA A 283 30.75 9.49 -3.90
CA ALA A 283 31.13 8.65 -5.03
C ALA A 283 29.95 8.65 -6.00
N ALA A 284 30.22 8.96 -7.27
CA ALA A 284 29.20 9.16 -8.28
C ALA A 284 28.19 8.02 -8.26
N SER A 285 27.02 8.27 -7.66
CA SER A 285 25.89 7.36 -7.67
C SER A 285 25.46 7.24 -9.13
N GLY A 286 25.87 6.17 -9.80
CA GLY A 286 25.28 5.79 -11.07
C GLY A 286 23.77 5.82 -10.93
N GLU A 287 23.06 6.23 -11.98
CA GLU A 287 21.61 6.44 -11.98
C GLU A 287 20.87 5.23 -11.38
N GLN A 288 20.58 5.31 -10.08
CA GLN A 288 19.80 4.30 -9.39
C GLN A 288 18.36 4.52 -9.79
N GLN A 289 17.70 3.45 -10.23
CA GLN A 289 16.28 3.50 -10.53
C GLN A 289 15.52 3.99 -9.29
N ALA A 290 14.71 5.03 -9.45
CA ALA A 290 13.88 5.57 -8.38
C ALA A 290 13.00 4.47 -7.76
N LEU A 291 12.85 4.51 -6.43
CA LEU A 291 11.95 3.61 -5.72
C LEU A 291 10.49 3.93 -6.10
N PRO A 292 9.62 2.92 -6.20
CA PRO A 292 8.18 3.13 -6.22
C PRO A 292 7.71 3.95 -5.00
N LEU A 293 6.71 4.81 -5.19
CA LEU A 293 6.12 5.71 -4.20
C LEU A 293 5.51 4.97 -3.01
N PHE A 294 5.03 3.74 -3.20
CA PHE A 294 4.53 2.93 -2.08
C PHE A 294 5.63 2.48 -1.10
N ILE A 295 6.90 2.54 -1.50
CA ILE A 295 8.03 2.27 -0.61
C ILE A 295 8.35 3.57 0.12
N PRO A 296 8.43 3.57 1.46
CA PRO A 296 8.70 4.78 2.22
C PRO A 296 10.05 5.38 1.80
N ARG A 297 10.10 6.70 1.61
CA ARG A 297 11.31 7.45 1.26
C ARG A 297 12.20 7.69 2.50
N VAL A 298 12.36 6.66 3.32
CA VAL A 298 13.30 6.63 4.44
C VAL A 298 14.65 6.10 3.96
N PRO A 299 15.77 6.48 4.59
CA PRO A 299 17.06 5.89 4.29
C PRO A 299 17.01 4.37 4.45
N ALA A 300 17.61 3.64 3.50
CA ALA A 300 17.73 2.19 3.59
C ALA A 300 18.54 1.79 4.84
N ASP A 301 18.18 0.67 5.45
CA ASP A 301 18.95 0.11 6.56
C ASP A 301 20.32 -0.40 6.09
N ALA A 302 21.36 0.35 6.44
CA ALA A 302 22.74 0.06 6.08
C ALA A 302 23.26 -1.26 6.69
N ALA A 303 22.82 -1.63 7.89
CA ALA A 303 23.23 -2.89 8.53
C ALA A 303 22.62 -4.09 7.80
N TYR A 304 21.36 -3.97 7.38
CA TYR A 304 20.71 -5.00 6.58
C TYR A 304 21.38 -5.17 5.21
N ALA A 305 21.68 -4.07 4.51
CA ALA A 305 22.33 -4.10 3.21
C ALA A 305 23.76 -4.67 3.27
N ALA A 306 24.49 -4.42 4.36
CA ALA A 306 25.80 -5.01 4.59
C ALA A 306 25.71 -6.55 4.79
N ALA A 307 24.67 -7.04 5.46
CA ALA A 307 24.45 -8.48 5.68
C ALA A 307 23.88 -9.20 4.46
N HIS A 308 23.16 -8.49 3.57
CA HIS A 308 22.49 -9.06 2.40
C HIS A 308 22.89 -8.29 1.14
N PRO A 309 24.05 -8.60 0.52
CA PRO A 309 24.52 -7.89 -0.66
C PRO A 309 23.47 -7.83 -1.78
N GLY A 310 23.22 -6.61 -2.28
CA GLY A 310 22.21 -6.34 -3.31
C GLY A 310 20.78 -6.15 -2.77
N TRP A 311 20.53 -6.43 -1.49
CA TRP A 311 19.25 -6.16 -0.85
C TRP A 311 19.30 -4.90 -0.01
N GLU A 312 18.24 -4.09 -0.12
CA GLU A 312 17.99 -2.93 0.71
C GLU A 312 16.73 -3.19 1.54
N ARG A 313 16.69 -2.67 2.77
CA ARG A 313 15.52 -2.78 3.65
C ARG A 313 14.98 -1.40 3.98
N TYR A 314 13.67 -1.25 3.80
CA TYR A 314 12.89 -0.06 4.10
C TYR A 314 11.72 -0.48 4.99
N GLU A 315 11.52 0.18 6.12
CA GLU A 315 10.50 -0.21 7.09
C GLU A 315 9.55 0.95 7.34
N ASN A 316 8.26 0.64 7.43
CA ASN A 316 7.24 1.53 7.99
C ASN A 316 6.51 0.81 9.14
N GLU A 317 5.55 1.49 9.76
CA GLU A 317 4.82 0.97 10.92
C GLU A 317 4.09 -0.37 10.66
N LYS A 318 3.72 -0.67 9.41
CA LYS A 318 2.84 -1.81 9.05
C LYS A 318 3.50 -2.84 8.16
N VAL A 319 4.54 -2.47 7.41
CA VAL A 319 5.14 -3.27 6.34
C VAL A 319 6.64 -3.01 6.26
N GLU A 320 7.41 -4.09 6.26
CA GLU A 320 8.82 -4.13 5.88
C GLU A 320 8.92 -4.43 4.36
N PHE A 321 9.58 -3.54 3.63
CA PHE A 321 9.92 -3.71 2.23
C PHE A 321 11.39 -4.08 2.07
N ARG A 322 11.66 -5.16 1.34
CA ARG A 322 13.01 -5.57 0.94
C ARG A 322 13.13 -5.45 -0.56
N VAL A 323 14.08 -4.65 -1.03
CA VAL A 323 14.27 -4.33 -2.45
C VAL A 323 15.57 -4.96 -2.90
N PHE A 324 15.50 -5.84 -3.89
CA PHE A 324 16.70 -6.41 -4.51
C PHE A 324 17.08 -5.60 -5.74
N ARG A 325 18.32 -5.09 -5.75
CA ARG A 325 18.90 -4.33 -6.85
C ARG A 325 20.07 -5.07 -7.48
N GLU A 326 20.12 -5.00 -8.80
CA GLU A 326 21.24 -5.48 -9.60
C GLU A 326 21.56 -4.45 -10.67
N GLY A 327 22.82 -3.99 -10.73
CA GLY A 327 23.24 -2.94 -11.69
C GLY A 327 22.46 -1.63 -11.55
N GLY A 328 22.09 -1.23 -10.33
CA GLY A 328 21.31 -0.02 -10.05
C GLY A 328 19.81 -0.13 -10.32
N ARG A 329 19.33 -1.24 -10.89
CA ARG A 329 17.93 -1.49 -11.24
C ARG A 329 17.25 -2.35 -10.21
N ILE A 330 15.94 -2.15 -10.03
CA ILE A 330 15.13 -2.99 -9.14
C ILE A 330 14.75 -4.27 -9.89
N ILE A 331 15.09 -5.41 -9.31
CA ILE A 331 14.79 -6.74 -9.88
C ILE A 331 13.65 -7.41 -9.11
N ALA A 332 13.61 -7.23 -7.79
CA ALA A 332 12.53 -7.77 -6.96
C ALA A 332 12.19 -6.85 -5.79
N ILE A 333 10.94 -6.92 -5.35
CA ILE A 333 10.44 -6.24 -4.16
C ILE A 333 9.67 -7.27 -3.33
N GLN A 334 10.04 -7.44 -2.08
CA GLN A 334 9.33 -8.25 -1.11
C GLN A 334 8.68 -7.33 -0.07
N ALA A 335 7.37 -7.47 0.14
CA ALA A 335 6.63 -6.77 1.17
C ALA A 335 6.17 -7.78 2.24
N LEU A 336 6.51 -7.51 3.49
CA LEU A 336 6.22 -8.34 4.65
C LEU A 336 5.48 -7.49 5.67
N PRO A 337 4.33 -7.95 6.21
CA PRO A 337 3.69 -7.22 7.29
C PRO A 337 4.57 -7.20 8.54
N THR A 338 4.58 -6.07 9.23
CA THR A 338 5.18 -5.91 10.55
C THR A 338 4.12 -6.24 11.61
N GLY A 339 4.37 -7.25 12.44
CA GLY A 339 3.44 -7.71 13.47
C GLY A 339 2.22 -8.47 12.94
N ASP A 340 1.08 -8.29 13.60
CA ASP A 340 -0.18 -8.99 13.29
C ASP A 340 -1.11 -8.22 12.34
N ALA A 341 -0.63 -7.16 11.70
CA ALA A 341 -1.35 -6.50 10.61
C ALA A 341 -1.23 -7.34 9.31
N GLY A 342 -2.31 -7.62 8.59
CA GLY A 342 -2.21 -8.21 7.26
C GLY A 342 -1.87 -7.14 6.21
N ILE A 343 -1.31 -7.55 5.07
CA ILE A 343 -1.29 -6.67 3.90
C ILE A 343 -2.73 -6.57 3.36
N GLY A 344 -3.20 -5.35 3.09
CA GLY A 344 -4.56 -5.12 2.61
C GLY A 344 -4.74 -5.60 1.16
N GLU A 345 -5.84 -6.27 0.85
CA GLU A 345 -6.07 -6.83 -0.50
C GLU A 345 -6.04 -5.78 -1.62
N ARG A 346 -6.47 -4.56 -1.31
CA ARG A 346 -6.47 -3.43 -2.27
C ARG A 346 -5.07 -2.86 -2.53
N GLN A 347 -4.12 -3.07 -1.61
CA GLN A 347 -2.76 -2.53 -1.74
C GLN A 347 -1.95 -3.31 -2.79
N VAL A 348 -2.11 -4.63 -2.83
CA VAL A 348 -1.38 -5.51 -3.74
C VAL A 348 -1.53 -5.14 -5.22
N PRO A 349 -2.75 -4.96 -5.79
CA PRO A 349 -2.90 -4.52 -7.18
C PRO A 349 -2.32 -3.12 -7.42
N ALA A 350 -2.43 -2.20 -6.45
CA ALA A 350 -1.86 -0.86 -6.58
C ALA A 350 -0.31 -0.90 -6.64
N TRP A 351 0.33 -1.66 -5.74
CA TRP A 351 1.78 -1.86 -5.75
C TRP A 351 2.25 -2.55 -7.03
N PHE A 352 1.51 -3.55 -7.50
CA PHE A 352 1.82 -4.24 -8.75
C PHE A 352 1.77 -3.28 -9.93
N ARG A 353 0.69 -2.50 -10.04
CA ARG A 353 0.51 -1.53 -11.12
C ARG A 353 1.59 -0.47 -11.13
N GLU A 354 1.97 0.02 -9.97
CA GLU A 354 3.01 1.04 -9.86
C GLU A 354 4.41 0.48 -10.21
N ALA A 355 4.76 -0.70 -9.69
CA ALA A 355 6.08 -1.29 -9.92
C ALA A 355 6.27 -1.81 -11.35
N VAL A 356 5.20 -2.31 -11.98
CA VAL A 356 5.24 -2.97 -13.30
C VAL A 356 4.74 -2.05 -14.42
N GLY A 357 3.92 -1.04 -14.11
CA GLY A 357 3.25 -0.20 -15.10
C GLY A 357 2.09 -0.89 -15.83
N ALA A 358 1.57 -1.99 -15.30
CA ALA A 358 0.49 -2.78 -15.89
C ALA A 358 -0.48 -3.32 -14.83
N GLU A 359 -1.74 -3.53 -15.21
CA GLU A 359 -2.74 -4.09 -14.32
C GLU A 359 -2.41 -5.54 -13.92
N MET A 360 -2.73 -5.89 -12.67
CA MET A 360 -2.48 -7.23 -12.15
C MET A 360 -3.43 -8.25 -12.83
N PRO A 361 -2.94 -9.38 -13.36
CA PRO A 361 -3.81 -10.38 -13.99
C PRO A 361 -4.89 -10.88 -13.03
N ALA A 362 -6.13 -11.04 -13.49
CA ALA A 362 -7.22 -11.56 -12.66
C ALA A 362 -7.04 -13.04 -12.29
N LYS A 363 -6.30 -13.81 -13.11
CA LYS A 363 -6.09 -15.25 -12.95
C LYS A 363 -4.63 -15.55 -12.62
N GLY A 364 -4.41 -16.45 -11.67
CA GLY A 364 -3.10 -16.93 -11.25
C GLY A 364 -3.07 -18.45 -11.07
N LYS A 365 -1.87 -18.99 -10.86
CA LYS A 365 -1.67 -20.36 -10.40
C LYS A 365 -1.70 -20.36 -8.88
N ILE A 366 -2.51 -21.23 -8.30
CA ILE A 366 -2.59 -21.40 -6.85
C ILE A 366 -1.86 -22.69 -6.48
N LYS A 367 -1.01 -22.62 -5.47
CA LYS A 367 -0.40 -23.78 -4.81
C LYS A 367 -0.60 -23.66 -3.32
N GLU A 368 -0.77 -24.78 -2.65
CA GLU A 368 -0.88 -24.82 -1.20
C GLU A 368 0.23 -25.72 -0.65
N ALA A 369 0.96 -25.21 0.33
CA ALA A 369 2.04 -25.92 1.00
C ALA A 369 2.10 -25.46 2.46
N ASP A 370 2.18 -26.42 3.39
CA ASP A 370 2.31 -26.14 4.83
C ASP A 370 1.22 -25.22 5.40
N GLY A 371 -0.02 -25.34 4.90
CA GLY A 371 -1.15 -24.49 5.30
C GLY A 371 -1.06 -23.05 4.79
N VAL A 372 -0.12 -22.75 3.89
CA VAL A 372 0.01 -21.44 3.22
C VAL A 372 -0.40 -21.58 1.77
N LYS A 373 -1.36 -20.75 1.36
CA LYS A 373 -1.81 -20.65 -0.03
C LYS A 373 -0.96 -19.62 -0.76
N VAL A 374 -0.21 -20.06 -1.76
CA VAL A 374 0.62 -19.21 -2.63
C VAL A 374 -0.08 -19.04 -3.97
N GLU A 375 -0.43 -17.80 -4.29
CA GLU A 375 -1.00 -17.43 -5.58
C GLU A 375 0.04 -16.70 -6.42
N THR A 376 0.38 -17.26 -7.57
CA THR A 376 1.36 -16.69 -8.51
C THR A 376 0.65 -16.19 -9.78
N ARG A 377 0.85 -14.92 -10.13
CA ARG A 377 0.33 -14.30 -11.36
C ARG A 377 1.49 -13.78 -12.19
N ARG A 378 1.44 -13.98 -13.50
CA ARG A 378 2.50 -13.56 -14.43
C ARG A 378 1.91 -12.70 -15.55
N VAL A 379 2.59 -11.59 -15.86
CA VAL A 379 2.18 -10.64 -16.90
C VAL A 379 2.99 -10.86 -18.19
N PRO A 380 2.39 -10.65 -19.38
CA PRO A 380 3.13 -10.54 -20.64
C PRO A 380 4.22 -9.46 -20.52
N GLY A 381 5.48 -9.88 -20.53
CA GLY A 381 6.60 -8.99 -20.19
C GLY A 381 7.60 -9.64 -19.25
N GLY A 382 7.18 -10.66 -18.50
CA GLY A 382 8.05 -11.45 -17.62
C GLY A 382 8.01 -11.00 -16.16
N ALA A 383 7.24 -9.97 -15.83
CA ALA A 383 6.95 -9.62 -14.45
C ALA A 383 6.02 -10.67 -13.82
N GLU A 384 6.26 -10.95 -12.54
CA GLU A 384 5.55 -11.99 -11.80
C GLU A 384 5.30 -11.52 -10.37
N ILE A 385 4.16 -11.91 -9.80
CA ILE A 385 3.82 -11.64 -8.41
C ILE A 385 3.42 -12.94 -7.73
N ALA A 386 3.95 -13.18 -6.55
CA ALA A 386 3.49 -14.23 -5.63
C ALA A 386 2.88 -13.60 -4.39
N ILE A 387 1.66 -14.02 -4.06
CA ILE A 387 0.89 -13.59 -2.90
C ILE A 387 0.76 -14.78 -1.95
N TYR A 388 1.29 -14.64 -0.75
CA TYR A 388 1.24 -15.68 0.28
C TYR A 388 0.07 -15.38 1.20
N ARG A 389 -0.84 -16.33 1.37
CA ARG A 389 -2.06 -16.19 2.19
C ARG A 389 -2.13 -17.26 3.26
N SER A 390 -2.61 -16.88 4.43
CA SER A 390 -2.97 -17.82 5.50
C SER A 390 -4.24 -18.60 5.15
N PRO A 391 -4.60 -19.64 5.91
CA PRO A 391 -5.89 -20.35 5.75
C PRO A 391 -7.10 -19.40 5.88
N GLN A 392 -6.99 -18.36 6.69
CA GLN A 392 -8.00 -17.31 6.86
C GLN A 392 -7.97 -16.25 5.74
N SER A 393 -7.27 -16.52 4.64
CA SER A 393 -7.11 -15.64 3.49
C SER A 393 -6.38 -14.32 3.75
N ARG A 394 -5.76 -14.15 4.93
CA ARG A 394 -4.93 -12.97 5.24
C ARG A 394 -3.62 -13.02 4.46
N ILE A 395 -3.22 -11.89 3.87
CA ILE A 395 -1.96 -11.81 3.11
C ILE A 395 -0.79 -11.70 4.08
N LEU A 396 0.07 -12.73 4.06
CA LEU A 396 1.26 -12.90 4.88
C LEU A 396 2.51 -12.29 4.25
N GLY A 397 2.51 -12.09 2.94
CA GLY A 397 3.62 -11.50 2.22
C GLY A 397 3.36 -11.43 0.73
N VAL A 398 4.04 -10.51 0.07
CA VAL A 398 3.98 -10.31 -1.38
C VAL A 398 5.40 -10.26 -1.93
N VAL A 399 5.65 -10.98 -3.02
CA VAL A 399 6.91 -10.94 -3.75
C VAL A 399 6.62 -10.52 -5.18
N LEU A 400 7.16 -9.38 -5.58
CA LEU A 400 7.09 -8.82 -6.92
C LEU A 400 8.44 -9.05 -7.60
N GLN A 401 8.46 -9.83 -8.67
CA GLN A 401 9.62 -9.98 -9.53
C GLN A 401 9.41 -9.14 -10.79
N LEU A 402 10.30 -8.17 -11.01
CA LEU A 402 10.25 -7.31 -12.18
C LEU A 402 10.92 -7.99 -13.37
N ALA A 403 10.46 -7.66 -14.57
CA ALA A 403 11.01 -8.22 -15.79
C ALA A 403 12.49 -7.84 -15.94
N ALA A 404 13.33 -8.83 -16.24
CA ALA A 404 14.71 -8.54 -16.64
C ALA A 404 14.68 -7.69 -17.92
N PRO A 405 15.56 -6.68 -18.04
CA PRO A 405 15.69 -5.91 -19.27
C PRO A 405 16.04 -6.88 -20.40
N ARG A 406 15.22 -6.88 -21.46
CA ARG A 406 15.57 -7.65 -22.66
C ARG A 406 16.85 -7.02 -23.25
N PRO A 407 17.89 -7.80 -23.56
CA PRO A 407 19.00 -7.28 -24.33
C PRO A 407 18.43 -6.77 -25.67
N LYS A 408 18.70 -5.50 -25.98
CA LYS A 408 18.30 -4.88 -27.24
C LYS A 408 19.07 -5.45 -28.41
#